data_AF-A0A965HGD1-F1
#
_entry.id   AF-A0A965HGD1-F1
#
_cell.length_a   1.000
_cell.length_b   1.000
_cell.length_c   1.000
_cell.angle_alpha   90.00
_cell.angle_beta   90.00
_cell.angle_gamma   90.00
#
_symmetry.space_group_name_H-M   'P 1'
#
loop_
_entity.id
_entity.type
_entity.pdbx_description
1 polymer ?
#
loop_
_entity_poly.entity_id
_entity_poly.type
_entity_poly.pdbx_seq_one_letter_code
_entity_poly.pdbx_strand_id
1 'polypeptide(L)'
;YHQAFPGTEITFAPLEKDSVDIKVELRRGTLMTYIASPLVAPRANLIVIGEGIVARTGDGLYQVTKGADGKSLISVVSGKVVLADVAGGVERGSVAANQKLAFPGSAKASALAAGLPEAATLKAFPEVCKEATLLDIAQDGVGGCPEAIEEILTQVITARPDLKETIASQSVGIRPDLLADIQRITGMENLQAPAATNSIAGQFIKRAAGWLQGEPSPFSKAGKVLRVVGSATVDGKPIRLGQNLPVGSSIKTGSLSMVLFLPVSGVLAEVQENSEIFFENSSSQFEKGILQKALTQLKTIQGDVHFAVADGFGEKIQLEVSTPKGLMKAQSTVPGAKPQKAAKK
;
A
#
# COMPACT_ATOMS: atom_id res chain seq x y z
N TYR A 1 -4.44 11.10 1.82
CA TYR A 1 -3.89 10.38 0.66
C TYR A 1 -2.73 11.19 0.07
N HIS A 2 -1.60 10.55 -0.23
CA HIS A 2 -0.47 11.18 -0.89
C HIS A 2 -0.11 10.43 -2.18
N GLN A 3 0.06 11.14 -3.30
CA GLN A 3 0.64 10.61 -4.54
C GLN A 3 1.99 11.26 -4.78
N ALA A 4 3.02 10.44 -4.80
CA ALA A 4 4.38 10.84 -5.18
C ALA A 4 4.54 10.73 -6.70
N PHE A 5 4.98 11.80 -7.37
CA PHE A 5 5.30 11.75 -8.80
C PHE A 5 6.65 11.10 -9.07
N PRO A 6 6.91 10.61 -10.30
CA PRO A 6 8.21 10.03 -10.65
C PRO A 6 9.39 10.91 -10.23
N GLY A 7 10.40 10.29 -9.61
CA GLY A 7 11.58 10.99 -9.09
C GLY A 7 11.42 11.61 -7.69
N THR A 8 10.26 11.46 -7.06
CA THR A 8 10.00 11.91 -5.69
C THR A 8 10.68 11.02 -4.67
N GLU A 9 11.38 11.64 -3.70
CA GLU A 9 11.93 10.95 -2.54
C GLU A 9 11.27 11.47 -1.26
N ILE A 10 10.71 10.55 -0.50
CA ILE A 10 10.06 10.81 0.77
C ILE A 10 10.63 9.89 1.85
N THR A 11 10.75 10.41 3.07
CA THR A 11 11.08 9.62 4.25
C THR A 11 9.94 9.70 5.25
N PHE A 12 9.60 8.55 5.83
CA PHE A 12 8.62 8.43 6.90
C PHE A 12 9.34 8.24 8.23
N ALA A 13 8.92 8.98 9.25
CA ALA A 13 9.42 8.84 10.60
C ALA A 13 8.29 9.11 11.60
N PRO A 14 8.35 8.59 12.83
CA PRO A 14 7.51 9.11 13.91
C PRO A 14 7.69 10.63 14.02
N LEU A 15 6.60 11.36 14.28
CA LEU A 15 6.64 12.81 14.47
C LEU A 15 7.59 13.17 15.61
N GLU A 16 7.47 12.43 16.71
CA GLU A 16 8.33 12.46 17.88
C GLU A 16 8.59 11.02 18.35
N LYS A 17 9.58 10.82 19.21
CA LYS A 17 9.86 9.51 19.80
C LYS A 17 8.59 8.98 20.48
N ASP A 18 8.21 7.74 20.15
CA ASP A 18 7.02 7.05 20.66
C ASP A 18 5.66 7.62 20.20
N SER A 19 5.66 8.57 19.25
CA SER A 19 4.42 9.07 18.64
C SER A 19 3.82 8.07 17.65
N VAL A 20 2.51 7.94 17.69
CA VAL A 20 1.72 7.23 16.66
C VAL A 20 1.57 8.05 15.37
N ASP A 21 1.86 9.35 15.43
CA ASP A 21 1.78 10.25 14.29
C ASP A 21 3.00 10.07 13.38
N ILE A 22 2.75 9.99 12.07
CA ILE A 22 3.81 9.85 11.06
C ILE A 22 4.10 11.21 10.44
N LYS A 23 5.38 11.59 10.49
CA LYS A 23 5.97 12.70 9.76
C LYS A 23 6.37 12.24 8.36
N VAL A 24 5.90 12.95 7.34
CA VAL A 24 6.29 12.75 5.94
C VAL A 24 7.28 13.85 5.57
N GLU A 25 8.53 13.50 5.30
CA GLU A 25 9.54 14.46 4.88
C GLU A 25 9.84 14.31 3.39
N LEU A 26 9.48 15.34 2.62
CA LEU A 26 9.77 15.42 1.19
C LEU A 26 11.23 15.88 1.01
N ARG A 27 12.08 15.01 0.46
CA ARG A 27 13.50 15.30 0.18
C ARG A 27 13.68 15.97 -1.17
N ARG A 28 13.00 15.46 -2.20
CA ARG A 28 12.96 16.02 -3.56
C ARG A 28 11.71 15.57 -4.30
N GLY A 29 11.34 16.30 -5.36
CA GLY A 29 10.26 15.93 -6.27
C GLY A 29 8.90 16.51 -5.86
N THR A 30 7.81 15.86 -6.26
CA THR A 30 6.46 16.40 -6.12
C THR A 30 5.55 15.40 -5.41
N LEU A 31 4.98 15.85 -4.29
CA LEU A 31 4.01 15.12 -3.51
C LEU A 31 2.66 15.84 -3.58
N MET A 32 1.66 15.18 -4.13
CA MET A 32 0.30 15.68 -4.17
C MET A 32 -0.53 15.04 -3.07
N THR A 33 -1.37 15.82 -2.42
CA THR A 33 -2.06 15.41 -1.19
C THR A 33 -3.54 15.78 -1.26
N TYR A 34 -4.39 14.79 -0.98
CA TYR A 34 -5.83 14.95 -0.83
C TYR A 34 -6.27 14.45 0.53
N ILE A 35 -7.08 15.25 1.22
CA ILE A 35 -7.66 14.95 2.52
C ILE A 35 -9.16 15.17 2.43
N ALA A 36 -9.91 14.08 2.64
CA ALA A 36 -11.37 14.08 2.72
C ALA A 36 -11.82 14.02 4.18
N SER A 37 -12.71 14.93 4.56
CA SER A 37 -13.55 14.83 5.77
C SER A 37 -14.59 13.70 5.58
N PRO A 38 -15.02 12.93 6.61
CA PRO A 38 -14.96 13.21 8.06
C PRO A 38 -14.00 12.28 8.81
N LEU A 39 -12.94 11.78 8.18
CA LEU A 39 -11.92 11.03 8.90
C LEU A 39 -11.24 11.96 9.92
N VAL A 40 -11.72 11.94 11.16
CA VAL A 40 -10.98 12.37 12.35
C VAL A 40 -9.88 11.33 12.60
N ALA A 41 -9.04 11.08 11.59
CA ALA A 41 -7.81 10.35 11.77
C ALA A 41 -6.84 11.30 12.49
N PRO A 42 -6.14 10.83 13.54
CA PRO A 42 -5.20 11.68 14.26
C PRO A 42 -4.12 12.14 13.29
N ARG A 43 -4.09 13.45 13.01
CA ARG A 43 -2.87 14.26 12.89
C ARG A 43 -1.78 13.81 11.88
N ALA A 44 -2.13 13.10 10.82
CA ALA A 44 -1.14 12.63 9.82
C ALA A 44 -1.26 13.34 8.46
N ASN A 45 -1.02 14.65 8.42
CA ASN A 45 -0.62 15.33 7.17
C ASN A 45 0.44 16.38 7.49
N LEU A 46 1.48 15.98 8.21
CA LEU A 46 2.62 16.84 8.49
C LEU A 46 3.67 16.60 7.41
N ILE A 47 3.59 17.37 6.33
CA ILE A 47 4.59 17.34 5.27
C ILE A 47 5.69 18.32 5.64
N VAL A 48 6.86 17.81 5.99
CA VAL A 48 8.02 18.66 6.27
C VAL A 48 8.54 19.25 4.97
N ILE A 49 8.53 20.58 4.93
CA ILE A 49 8.94 21.36 3.77
C ILE A 49 10.36 21.95 3.93
N GLY A 50 10.87 22.02 5.16
CA GLY A 50 12.22 22.50 5.50
C GLY A 50 12.23 23.30 6.81
N GLU A 51 13.42 23.58 7.36
CA GLU A 51 13.60 24.48 8.54
C GLU A 51 12.76 24.14 9.78
N GLY A 52 12.39 22.88 9.97
CA GLY A 52 11.51 22.48 11.08
C GLY A 52 10.04 22.91 10.90
N ILE A 53 9.63 23.25 9.67
CA ILE A 53 8.27 23.63 9.30
C ILE A 53 7.53 22.48 8.60
N VAL A 54 6.25 22.34 8.95
CA VAL A 54 5.29 21.40 8.37
C VAL A 54 4.14 22.15 7.69
N ALA A 55 3.73 21.66 6.53
CA ALA A 55 2.41 21.93 5.98
C ALA A 55 1.40 21.01 6.67
N ARG A 56 0.29 21.57 7.19
CA ARG A 56 -0.82 20.87 7.86
C ARG A 56 -2.16 21.32 7.28
N THR A 57 -3.13 20.41 7.21
CA THR A 57 -4.50 20.72 6.79
C THR A 57 -5.47 19.66 7.30
N GLY A 58 -6.71 20.06 7.63
CA GLY A 58 -7.79 19.14 8.02
C GLY A 58 -8.69 18.74 6.84
N ASP A 59 -8.67 19.52 5.77
CA ASP A 59 -9.44 19.33 4.56
C ASP A 59 -8.76 20.07 3.40
N GLY A 60 -8.63 19.39 2.26
CA GLY A 60 -8.20 20.07 1.05
C GLY A 60 -7.34 19.26 0.11
N LEU A 61 -6.99 19.94 -0.96
CA LEU A 61 -6.23 19.44 -2.08
C LEU A 61 -5.08 20.38 -2.37
N TYR A 62 -3.87 19.85 -2.23
CA TYR A 62 -2.67 20.62 -2.42
C TYR A 62 -1.51 19.77 -2.93
N GLN A 63 -0.50 20.45 -3.46
CA GLN A 63 0.74 19.88 -3.96
C GLN A 63 1.90 20.57 -3.26
N VAL A 64 2.91 19.79 -2.89
CA VAL A 64 4.21 20.27 -2.42
C VAL A 64 5.27 19.76 -3.41
N THR A 65 5.99 20.67 -4.03
CA THR A 65 7.12 20.35 -4.91
C THR A 65 8.40 20.88 -4.30
N LYS A 66 9.37 20.00 -4.03
CA LYS A 66 10.68 20.37 -3.52
C LYS A 66 11.72 20.38 -4.65
N GLY A 67 12.21 21.57 -4.95
CA GLY A 67 13.23 21.83 -5.94
C GLY A 67 14.63 21.42 -5.47
N ALA A 68 15.56 21.33 -6.42
CA ALA A 68 16.97 21.05 -6.14
C ALA A 68 17.67 22.18 -5.34
N ASP A 69 17.08 23.39 -5.36
CA ASP A 69 17.50 24.54 -4.56
C ASP A 69 17.06 24.46 -3.09
N GLY A 70 16.42 23.36 -2.69
CA GLY A 70 15.92 23.13 -1.34
C GLY A 70 14.61 23.86 -1.04
N LYS A 71 14.10 24.68 -1.96
CA LYS A 71 12.83 25.39 -1.81
C LYS A 71 11.66 24.48 -2.16
N SER A 72 10.59 24.65 -1.41
CA SER A 72 9.31 24.00 -1.60
C SER A 72 8.32 24.98 -2.20
N LEU A 73 7.68 24.59 -3.30
CA LEU A 73 6.50 25.25 -3.84
C LEU A 73 5.26 24.52 -3.33
N ILE A 74 4.39 25.25 -2.65
CA ILE A 74 3.12 24.75 -2.11
C ILE A 74 2.01 25.36 -2.96
N SER A 75 1.18 24.53 -3.58
CA SER A 75 0.06 24.96 -4.41
C SER A 75 -1.23 24.35 -3.88
N VAL A 76 -2.24 25.16 -3.58
CA VAL A 76 -3.50 24.72 -2.97
C VAL A 76 -4.65 25.00 -3.94
N VAL A 77 -5.43 23.97 -4.27
CA VAL A 77 -6.63 24.10 -5.12
C VAL A 77 -7.90 24.18 -4.30
N SER A 78 -8.00 23.42 -3.21
CA SER A 78 -9.12 23.51 -2.27
C SER A 78 -8.67 23.36 -0.83
N GLY A 79 -9.48 23.88 0.09
CA GLY A 79 -9.18 23.91 1.51
C GLY A 79 -8.13 24.97 1.89
N LYS A 80 -7.57 24.81 3.08
CA LYS A 80 -6.52 25.70 3.62
C LYS A 80 -5.36 24.86 4.11
N VAL A 81 -4.15 25.20 3.67
CA VAL A 81 -2.90 24.62 4.19
C VAL A 81 -2.26 25.61 5.15
N VAL A 82 -1.96 25.18 6.36
CA VAL A 82 -1.29 25.96 7.38
C VAL A 82 0.18 25.54 7.47
N LEU A 83 1.08 26.51 7.61
CA LEU A 83 2.49 26.27 7.88
C LEU A 83 2.76 26.48 9.36
N ALA A 84 3.32 25.48 10.03
CA ALA A 84 3.59 25.52 11.46
C ALA A 84 4.92 24.83 11.81
N ASP A 85 5.46 25.12 12.99
CA ASP A 85 6.63 24.40 13.49
C ASP A 85 6.26 22.93 13.81
N VAL A 86 7.15 21.98 13.48
CA VAL A 86 6.96 20.51 13.60
C VAL A 86 6.51 20.10 15.00
N ALA A 87 7.02 20.73 16.05
CA ALA A 87 6.72 20.42 17.46
C ALA A 87 5.33 20.93 17.93
N GLY A 88 4.34 20.96 17.03
CA GLY A 88 3.01 21.50 17.29
C GLY A 88 2.97 23.01 17.54
N GLY A 89 3.98 23.74 17.05
CA GLY A 89 4.25 25.12 17.43
C GLY A 89 3.42 26.19 16.70
N VAL A 90 4.04 27.36 16.55
CA VAL A 90 3.41 28.60 16.09
C VAL A 90 3.07 28.53 14.59
N GLU A 91 1.89 29.01 14.21
CA GLU A 91 1.53 29.20 12.81
C GLU A 91 2.43 30.29 12.19
N ARG A 92 3.22 29.90 11.19
CA ARG A 92 4.12 30.78 10.44
C ARG A 92 3.45 31.40 9.23
N GLY A 93 2.32 30.84 8.81
CA GLY A 93 1.53 31.34 7.70
C GLY A 93 0.51 30.32 7.22
N SER A 94 -0.21 30.69 6.17
CA SER A 94 -1.14 29.78 5.51
C SER A 94 -1.26 30.08 4.02
N VAL A 95 -1.71 29.08 3.27
CA VAL A 95 -1.98 29.12 1.84
C VAL A 95 -3.44 28.72 1.66
N ALA A 96 -4.26 29.65 1.17
CA ALA A 96 -5.67 29.41 0.92
C ALA A 96 -5.90 28.75 -0.45
N ALA A 97 -7.13 28.32 -0.69
CA ALA A 97 -7.54 27.78 -1.98
C ALA A 97 -7.20 28.74 -3.14
N ASN A 98 -6.77 28.14 -4.26
CA ASN A 98 -6.29 28.83 -5.46
C ASN A 98 -5.07 29.74 -5.23
N GLN A 99 -4.24 29.42 -4.24
CA GLN A 99 -2.99 30.13 -3.98
C GLN A 99 -1.78 29.21 -4.05
N LYS A 100 -0.61 29.82 -4.20
CA LYS A 100 0.69 29.17 -4.12
C LYS A 100 1.69 29.97 -3.29
N LEU A 101 2.64 29.28 -2.69
CA LEU A 101 3.67 29.84 -1.83
C LEU A 101 5.01 29.11 -2.04
N ALA A 102 6.09 29.87 -2.25
CA ALA A 102 7.45 29.33 -2.25
C ALA A 102 8.08 29.50 -0.86
N PHE A 103 8.65 28.43 -0.32
CA PHE A 103 9.20 28.36 1.04
C PHE A 103 10.55 27.62 1.09
N PRO A 104 11.58 28.08 1.83
CA PRO A 104 11.64 29.38 2.48
C PRO A 104 11.79 30.49 1.43
N GLY A 105 11.22 31.68 1.69
CA GLY A 105 11.19 32.74 0.69
C GLY A 105 10.07 33.77 0.89
N SER A 106 9.19 33.91 -0.09
CA SER A 106 8.16 34.94 -0.11
C SER A 106 7.26 34.85 1.12
N ALA A 107 7.13 35.93 1.89
CA ALA A 107 6.27 35.95 3.08
C ALA A 107 4.76 35.93 2.74
N LYS A 108 4.38 36.08 1.46
CA LYS A 108 2.98 36.18 1.02
C LYS A 108 2.68 35.14 -0.05
N ALA A 109 1.58 34.42 0.13
CA ALA A 109 1.01 33.58 -0.90
C ALA A 109 0.55 34.43 -2.10
N SER A 110 0.63 33.85 -3.30
CA SER A 110 0.24 34.48 -4.56
C SER A 110 -0.83 33.65 -5.25
N ALA A 111 -1.56 34.22 -6.21
CA ALA A 111 -2.59 33.49 -6.94
C ALA A 111 -1.98 32.31 -7.73
N LEU A 112 -2.66 31.16 -7.70
CA LEU A 112 -2.38 30.03 -8.56
C LEU A 112 -2.99 30.32 -9.94
N ALA A 113 -2.15 30.63 -10.92
CA ALA A 113 -2.62 30.99 -12.26
C ALA A 113 -3.37 29.84 -12.92
N ALA A 114 -4.53 30.15 -13.51
CA ALA A 114 -5.30 29.20 -14.30
C ALA A 114 -4.51 28.78 -15.55
N GLY A 115 -4.59 27.50 -15.92
CA GLY A 115 -3.93 26.96 -17.11
C GLY A 115 -2.48 26.51 -16.92
N LEU A 116 -1.90 26.66 -15.73
CA LEU A 116 -0.62 26.03 -15.41
C LEU A 116 -0.78 24.50 -15.33
N PRO A 117 0.23 23.71 -15.76
CA PRO A 117 0.22 22.26 -15.63
C PRO A 117 -0.11 21.81 -14.19
N GLU A 118 0.45 22.48 -13.19
CA GLU A 118 0.18 22.18 -11.78
C GLU A 118 -1.30 22.40 -11.41
N ALA A 119 -1.92 23.47 -11.90
CA ALA A 119 -3.33 23.74 -11.66
C ALA A 119 -4.25 22.73 -12.39
N ALA A 120 -3.86 22.28 -13.58
CA ALA A 120 -4.58 21.25 -14.33
C ALA A 120 -4.45 19.87 -13.66
N THR A 121 -3.24 19.48 -13.27
CA THR A 121 -2.96 18.23 -12.56
C THR A 121 -3.66 18.19 -11.21
N LEU A 122 -3.61 19.27 -10.43
CA LEU A 122 -4.35 19.38 -9.18
C LEU A 122 -5.87 19.33 -9.40
N LYS A 123 -6.42 19.91 -10.48
CA LYS A 123 -7.87 19.80 -10.76
C LYS A 123 -8.31 18.40 -11.19
N ALA A 124 -7.46 17.65 -11.88
CA ALA A 124 -7.75 16.28 -12.32
C ALA A 124 -7.57 15.24 -11.20
N PHE A 125 -6.70 15.52 -10.24
CA PHE A 125 -6.32 14.58 -9.19
C PHE A 125 -7.47 14.08 -8.28
N PRO A 126 -8.45 14.91 -7.85
CA PRO A 126 -9.55 14.47 -7.02
C PRO A 126 -10.39 13.40 -7.69
N GLU A 127 -10.65 13.49 -8.99
CA GLU A 127 -11.49 12.50 -9.66
C GLU A 127 -10.76 11.16 -9.83
N VAL A 128 -9.46 11.21 -10.13
CA VAL A 128 -8.61 10.01 -10.25
C VAL A 128 -8.35 9.35 -8.88
N CYS A 129 -8.23 10.14 -7.81
CA CYS A 129 -7.83 9.63 -6.49
C CYS A 129 -8.98 9.44 -5.52
N LYS A 130 -10.13 10.11 -5.68
CA LYS A 130 -11.33 9.83 -4.87
C LYS A 130 -11.72 8.38 -5.00
N GLU A 131 -11.73 7.83 -6.21
CA GLU A 131 -12.07 6.43 -6.43
C GLU A 131 -11.08 5.50 -5.71
N ALA A 132 -9.79 5.62 -5.98
CA ALA A 132 -8.77 4.79 -5.32
C ALA A 132 -8.78 4.95 -3.80
N THR A 133 -8.92 6.18 -3.29
CA THR A 133 -8.94 6.47 -1.85
C THR A 133 -10.18 5.90 -1.17
N LEU A 134 -11.35 6.02 -1.79
CA LEU A 134 -12.60 5.51 -1.25
C LEU A 134 -12.62 3.98 -1.26
N LEU A 135 -12.05 3.37 -2.30
CA LEU A 135 -11.83 1.93 -2.34
C LEU A 135 -10.85 1.49 -1.25
N ASP A 136 -9.71 2.15 -1.08
CA ASP A 136 -8.73 1.83 -0.03
C ASP A 136 -9.33 1.97 1.38
N ILE A 137 -10.05 3.06 1.66
CA ILE A 137 -10.73 3.27 2.96
C ILE A 137 -11.74 2.16 3.22
N ALA A 138 -12.54 1.78 2.21
CA ALA A 138 -13.48 0.69 2.36
C ALA A 138 -12.76 -0.64 2.60
N GLN A 139 -11.68 -0.93 1.86
CA GLN A 139 -10.94 -2.19 2.00
C GLN A 139 -10.25 -2.31 3.36
N ASP A 140 -9.46 -1.30 3.75
CA ASP A 140 -8.72 -1.31 5.02
C ASP A 140 -9.67 -1.16 6.20
N GLY A 141 -10.71 -0.34 6.08
CA GLY A 141 -11.72 -0.14 7.11
C GLY A 141 -12.55 -1.39 7.39
N VAL A 142 -13.08 -2.03 6.35
CA VAL A 142 -13.84 -3.30 6.48
C VAL A 142 -12.94 -4.42 7.01
N GLY A 143 -11.67 -4.46 6.58
CA GLY A 143 -10.71 -5.46 7.06
C GLY A 143 -10.29 -5.25 8.51
N GLY A 144 -10.04 -4.00 8.91
CA GLY A 144 -9.43 -3.65 10.19
C GLY A 144 -10.42 -3.33 11.32
N CYS A 145 -11.61 -2.81 11.00
CA CYS A 145 -12.59 -2.30 11.97
C CYS A 145 -14.02 -2.75 11.63
N PRO A 146 -14.34 -4.06 11.70
CA PRO A 146 -15.67 -4.58 11.33
C PRO A 146 -16.83 -3.96 12.12
N GLU A 147 -16.60 -3.55 13.36
CA GLU A 147 -17.59 -2.88 14.20
C GLU A 147 -18.02 -1.51 13.66
N ALA A 148 -17.21 -0.88 12.81
CA ALA A 148 -17.47 0.43 12.21
C ALA A 148 -17.98 0.32 10.75
N ILE A 149 -18.31 -0.89 10.27
CA ILE A 149 -18.62 -1.14 8.86
C ILE A 149 -19.79 -0.29 8.33
N GLU A 150 -20.81 -0.06 9.15
CA GLU A 150 -21.98 0.74 8.77
C GLU A 150 -21.63 2.20 8.51
N GLU A 151 -20.82 2.79 9.40
CA GLU A 151 -20.34 4.16 9.23
C GLU A 151 -19.43 4.27 8.00
N ILE A 152 -18.46 3.37 7.87
CA ILE A 152 -17.48 3.38 6.78
C ILE A 152 -18.19 3.23 5.43
N LEU A 153 -19.00 2.20 5.25
CA LEU A 153 -19.67 1.95 3.98
C LEU A 153 -20.66 3.05 3.64
N THR A 154 -21.43 3.55 4.60
CA THR A 154 -22.36 4.67 4.37
C THR A 154 -21.61 5.90 3.90
N GLN A 155 -20.53 6.31 4.59
CA GLN A 155 -19.76 7.49 4.22
C GLN A 155 -19.14 7.37 2.82
N VAL A 156 -18.53 6.22 2.51
CA VAL A 156 -17.85 6.01 1.23
C VAL A 156 -18.85 5.96 0.07
N ILE A 157 -19.99 5.28 0.25
CA ILE A 157 -21.06 5.18 -0.75
C ILE A 157 -21.76 6.53 -0.97
N THR A 158 -22.02 7.29 0.10
CA THR A 158 -22.58 8.64 -0.04
C THR A 158 -21.62 9.56 -0.81
N ALA A 159 -20.32 9.43 -0.62
CA ALA A 159 -19.32 10.23 -1.33
C ALA A 159 -19.23 9.89 -2.83
N ARG A 160 -19.38 8.61 -3.21
CA ARG A 160 -19.39 8.14 -4.60
C ARG A 160 -20.43 7.02 -4.81
N PRO A 161 -21.71 7.39 -5.03
CA PRO A 161 -22.79 6.42 -5.21
C PRO A 161 -22.57 5.48 -6.41
N ASP A 162 -21.83 5.95 -7.41
CA ASP A 162 -21.44 5.21 -8.61
C ASP A 162 -20.45 4.07 -8.33
N LEU A 163 -19.69 4.13 -7.22
CA LEU A 163 -18.76 3.08 -6.82
C LEU A 163 -19.38 2.02 -5.90
N LYS A 164 -20.67 2.18 -5.55
CA LYS A 164 -21.39 1.32 -4.59
C LYS A 164 -21.20 -0.17 -4.87
N GLU A 165 -21.37 -0.59 -6.13
CA GLU A 165 -21.25 -2.00 -6.52
C GLU A 165 -19.83 -2.54 -6.33
N THR A 166 -18.82 -1.76 -6.73
CA THR A 166 -17.40 -2.11 -6.56
C THR A 166 -17.03 -2.21 -5.08
N ILE A 167 -17.42 -1.22 -4.27
CA ILE A 167 -17.17 -1.17 -2.83
C ILE A 167 -17.82 -2.37 -2.14
N ALA A 168 -19.10 -2.64 -2.43
CA ALA A 168 -19.83 -3.75 -1.84
C ALA A 168 -19.20 -5.10 -2.20
N SER A 169 -18.87 -5.30 -3.48
CA SER A 169 -18.25 -6.54 -3.98
C SER A 169 -16.87 -6.79 -3.35
N GLN A 170 -16.04 -5.75 -3.21
CA GLN A 170 -14.73 -5.87 -2.58
C GLN A 170 -14.84 -6.11 -1.07
N SER A 171 -15.76 -5.41 -0.40
CA SER A 171 -16.01 -5.55 1.04
C SER A 171 -16.42 -6.98 1.40
N VAL A 172 -17.35 -7.58 0.62
CA VAL A 172 -17.73 -8.99 0.79
C VAL A 172 -16.57 -9.93 0.46
N GLY A 173 -15.70 -9.58 -0.49
CA GLY A 173 -14.49 -10.34 -0.75
C GLY A 173 -13.52 -10.38 0.43
N ILE A 174 -13.45 -9.30 1.22
CA ILE A 174 -12.55 -9.16 2.39
C ILE A 174 -13.17 -9.77 3.64
N ARG A 175 -14.47 -9.53 3.87
CA ARG A 175 -15.24 -10.05 5.01
C ARG A 175 -16.52 -10.73 4.55
N PRO A 176 -16.42 -11.97 4.02
CA PRO A 176 -17.60 -12.74 3.61
C PRO A 176 -18.57 -13.01 4.77
N ASP A 177 -18.06 -13.04 5.99
CA ASP A 177 -18.83 -13.20 7.23
C ASP A 177 -19.79 -12.03 7.51
N LEU A 178 -19.53 -10.84 6.96
CA LEU A 178 -20.36 -9.65 7.10
C LEU A 178 -21.34 -9.44 5.95
N LEU A 179 -21.57 -10.46 5.11
CA LEU A 179 -22.42 -10.35 3.91
C LEU A 179 -23.79 -9.71 4.20
N ALA A 180 -24.48 -10.17 5.25
CA ALA A 180 -25.82 -9.67 5.57
C ALA A 180 -25.82 -8.17 5.92
N ASP A 181 -24.82 -7.72 6.68
CA ASP A 181 -24.66 -6.31 7.01
C ASP A 181 -24.31 -5.48 5.77
N ILE A 182 -23.40 -5.97 4.93
CA ILE A 182 -23.01 -5.27 3.70
C ILE A 182 -24.21 -5.15 2.74
N GLN A 183 -25.02 -6.20 2.59
CA GLN A 183 -26.24 -6.16 1.79
C GLN A 183 -27.23 -5.13 2.33
N ARG A 184 -27.46 -5.14 3.66
CA ARG A 184 -28.36 -4.19 4.35
C ARG A 184 -27.90 -2.75 4.15
N ILE A 185 -26.62 -2.46 4.36
CA ILE A 185 -26.07 -1.09 4.28
C ILE A 185 -26.05 -0.58 2.84
N THR A 186 -25.65 -1.43 1.89
CA THR A 186 -25.50 -1.02 0.48
C THR A 186 -26.84 -1.01 -0.26
N GLY A 187 -27.82 -1.78 0.22
CA GLY A 187 -29.09 -2.07 -0.44
C GLY A 187 -28.95 -3.10 -1.58
N MET A 188 -27.82 -3.82 -1.65
CA MET A 188 -27.56 -4.80 -2.72
C MET A 188 -28.00 -6.21 -2.30
N GLU A 189 -29.30 -6.48 -2.33
CA GLU A 189 -29.86 -7.78 -1.91
C GLU A 189 -29.35 -8.97 -2.74
N ASN A 190 -28.98 -8.73 -4.01
CA ASN A 190 -28.44 -9.75 -4.92
C ASN A 190 -26.92 -9.94 -4.81
N LEU A 191 -26.25 -9.20 -3.92
CA LEU A 191 -24.82 -9.34 -3.70
C LEU A 191 -24.55 -10.75 -3.16
N GLN A 192 -23.79 -11.55 -3.88
CA GLN A 192 -23.43 -12.87 -3.40
C GLN A 192 -22.06 -12.81 -2.75
N ALA A 193 -21.90 -13.51 -1.62
CA ALA A 193 -20.55 -13.93 -1.24
C ALA A 193 -19.92 -14.59 -2.46
N PRO A 194 -18.67 -14.23 -2.83
CA PRO A 194 -18.00 -14.83 -3.97
C PRO A 194 -18.22 -16.33 -3.90
N ALA A 195 -18.86 -16.90 -4.93
CA ALA A 195 -19.10 -18.34 -4.99
C ALA A 195 -17.75 -18.98 -4.76
N ALA A 196 -17.61 -19.65 -3.61
CA ALA A 196 -16.49 -20.44 -3.17
C ALA A 196 -15.44 -20.70 -4.25
N THR A 197 -14.67 -19.66 -4.61
CA THR A 197 -13.35 -19.81 -5.19
C THR A 197 -12.50 -19.97 -3.94
N ASN A 198 -12.76 -21.12 -3.27
CA ASN A 198 -12.43 -21.46 -1.90
C ASN A 198 -10.93 -21.71 -1.75
N SER A 199 -10.12 -20.72 -2.05
CA SER A 199 -8.80 -20.67 -1.46
C SER A 199 -8.44 -19.24 -1.18
N ILE A 200 -8.04 -19.00 0.06
CA ILE A 200 -7.38 -17.76 0.51
C ILE A 200 -6.24 -17.39 -0.47
N ALA A 201 -5.64 -18.38 -1.14
CA ALA A 201 -4.71 -18.22 -2.26
C ALA A 201 -5.26 -17.40 -3.46
N GLY A 202 -6.51 -17.55 -3.87
CA GLY A 202 -7.09 -16.77 -4.97
C GLY A 202 -7.25 -15.29 -4.63
N GLN A 203 -7.60 -14.99 -3.38
CA GLN A 203 -7.63 -13.62 -2.87
C GLN A 203 -6.21 -13.04 -2.72
N PHE A 204 -5.26 -13.86 -2.28
CA PHE A 204 -3.86 -13.47 -2.20
C PHE A 204 -3.30 -13.06 -3.56
N ILE A 205 -3.53 -13.83 -4.62
CA ILE A 205 -3.06 -13.51 -5.98
C ILE A 205 -3.54 -12.12 -6.43
N LYS A 206 -4.80 -11.77 -6.15
CA LYS A 206 -5.33 -10.43 -6.48
C LYS A 206 -4.63 -9.31 -5.71
N ARG A 207 -4.37 -9.50 -4.40
CA ARG A 207 -3.63 -8.52 -3.58
C ARG A 207 -2.15 -8.42 -4.01
N ALA A 208 -1.55 -9.54 -4.38
CA ALA A 208 -0.16 -9.62 -4.81
C ALA A 208 0.08 -8.96 -6.18
N ALA A 209 -0.94 -8.86 -7.04
CA ALA A 209 -0.81 -8.34 -8.39
C ALA A 209 -0.19 -6.93 -8.45
N GLY A 210 -0.57 -6.02 -7.54
CA GLY A 210 0.00 -4.66 -7.49
C GLY A 210 1.50 -4.65 -7.17
N TRP A 211 1.94 -5.55 -6.29
CA TRP A 211 3.35 -5.70 -5.93
C TRP A 211 4.17 -6.33 -7.07
N LEU A 212 3.58 -7.31 -7.76
CA LEU A 212 4.25 -8.02 -8.85
C LEU A 212 4.47 -7.15 -10.11
N GLN A 213 3.77 -6.02 -10.27
CA GLN A 213 4.02 -5.10 -11.40
C GLN A 213 5.45 -4.53 -11.41
N GLY A 214 6.08 -4.39 -10.23
CA GLY A 214 7.46 -3.91 -10.09
C GLY A 214 8.52 -5.01 -10.08
N GLU A 215 8.11 -6.27 -10.24
CA GLU A 215 8.97 -7.45 -10.15
C GLU A 215 8.97 -8.23 -11.48
N PRO A 216 10.04 -8.99 -11.78
CA PRO A 216 11.30 -9.14 -11.06
C PRO A 216 12.23 -7.93 -11.24
N SER A 217 12.83 -7.44 -10.15
CA SER A 217 13.76 -6.30 -10.19
C SER A 217 15.17 -6.66 -9.67
N PRO A 218 16.25 -6.11 -10.26
CA PRO A 218 17.62 -6.31 -9.78
C PRO A 218 17.89 -5.61 -8.43
N PHE A 219 16.99 -4.72 -8.01
CA PHE A 219 17.08 -4.03 -6.71
C PHE A 219 16.32 -4.76 -5.60
N SER A 220 15.60 -5.82 -5.95
CA SER A 220 14.83 -6.62 -5.01
C SER A 220 15.75 -7.46 -4.16
N LYS A 221 15.54 -7.41 -2.84
CA LYS A 221 16.33 -8.16 -1.87
C LYS A 221 15.55 -9.39 -1.45
N ALA A 222 16.15 -10.57 -1.65
CA ALA A 222 15.61 -11.82 -1.14
C ALA A 222 15.38 -11.74 0.38
N GLY A 223 14.25 -12.31 0.82
CA GLY A 223 13.82 -12.28 2.20
C GLY A 223 13.20 -10.95 2.65
N LYS A 224 13.12 -9.91 1.80
CA LYS A 224 12.60 -8.61 2.22
C LYS A 224 11.14 -8.70 2.66
N VAL A 225 10.86 -8.30 3.90
CA VAL A 225 9.52 -8.24 4.48
C VAL A 225 8.78 -7.01 3.96
N LEU A 226 7.60 -7.24 3.40
CA LEU A 226 6.75 -6.23 2.77
C LEU A 226 5.53 -5.89 3.62
N ARG A 227 5.09 -6.82 4.49
CA ARG A 227 4.00 -6.58 5.45
C ARG A 227 4.15 -7.52 6.64
N VAL A 228 3.79 -7.01 7.82
CA VAL A 228 3.60 -7.83 9.03
C VAL A 228 2.27 -7.40 9.65
N VAL A 229 1.44 -8.38 9.99
CA VAL A 229 0.21 -8.20 10.77
C VAL A 229 0.33 -9.10 12.00
N GLY A 230 -0.05 -8.59 13.17
CA GLY A 230 -0.01 -9.35 14.41
C GLY A 230 1.40 -9.73 14.87
N SER A 231 1.52 -10.91 15.49
CA SER A 231 2.77 -11.45 16.04
C SER A 231 3.43 -12.40 15.06
N ALA A 232 4.65 -12.07 14.65
CA ALA A 232 5.48 -12.96 13.85
C ALA A 232 6.94 -12.91 14.28
N THR A 233 7.61 -14.05 14.20
CA THR A 233 9.01 -14.19 14.61
C THR A 233 9.85 -14.90 13.57
N VAL A 234 11.13 -14.53 13.49
CA VAL A 234 12.18 -15.23 12.76
C VAL A 234 13.21 -15.71 13.75
N ASP A 235 13.43 -17.02 13.82
CA ASP A 235 14.29 -17.68 14.82
C ASP A 235 14.02 -17.20 16.26
N GLY A 236 12.74 -17.02 16.59
CA GLY A 236 12.27 -16.57 17.90
C GLY A 236 12.35 -15.05 18.15
N LYS A 237 12.85 -14.25 17.19
CA LYS A 237 12.92 -12.79 17.30
C LYS A 237 11.80 -12.12 16.50
N PRO A 238 11.16 -11.04 16.97
CA PRO A 238 10.09 -10.36 16.23
C PRO A 238 10.52 -9.91 14.84
N ILE A 239 9.68 -10.17 13.83
CA ILE A 239 9.88 -9.72 12.45
C ILE A 239 9.40 -8.27 12.30
N ARG A 240 10.15 -7.45 11.55
CA ARG A 240 9.78 -6.06 11.26
C ARG A 240 9.60 -5.82 9.76
N LEU A 241 8.74 -4.86 9.42
CA LEU A 241 8.60 -4.36 8.05
C LEU A 241 9.96 -3.90 7.50
N GLY A 242 10.28 -4.29 6.27
CA GLY A 242 11.53 -3.93 5.59
C GLY A 242 12.76 -4.73 6.01
N GLN A 243 12.66 -5.58 7.04
CA GLN A 243 13.72 -6.51 7.42
C GLN A 243 13.99 -7.51 6.28
N ASN A 244 15.24 -7.95 6.12
CA ASN A 244 15.54 -9.11 5.26
C ASN A 244 15.61 -10.37 6.13
N LEU A 245 14.76 -11.34 5.80
CA LEU A 245 14.78 -12.67 6.40
C LEU A 245 15.96 -13.46 5.85
N PRO A 246 16.86 -13.97 6.71
CA PRO A 246 18.01 -14.71 6.25
C PRO A 246 17.60 -16.09 5.73
N VAL A 247 18.29 -16.55 4.67
CA VAL A 247 18.21 -17.96 4.26
C VAL A 247 18.72 -18.83 5.41
N GLY A 248 18.02 -19.94 5.66
CA GLY A 248 18.25 -20.84 6.78
C GLY A 248 17.50 -20.49 8.06
N SER A 249 16.53 -19.56 8.02
CA SER A 249 15.73 -19.18 9.20
C SER A 249 14.33 -19.80 9.24
N SER A 250 13.82 -20.00 10.45
CA SER A 250 12.43 -20.38 10.72
C SER A 250 11.57 -19.14 10.93
N ILE A 251 10.47 -19.04 10.19
CA ILE A 251 9.50 -17.94 10.25
C ILE A 251 8.21 -18.50 10.86
N LYS A 252 7.75 -17.91 11.96
CA LYS A 252 6.54 -18.32 12.69
C LYS A 252 5.56 -17.17 12.82
N THR A 253 4.29 -17.44 12.65
CA THR A 253 3.17 -16.50 12.86
C THR A 253 2.25 -16.99 13.97
N GLY A 254 1.74 -16.07 14.78
CA GLY A 254 0.73 -16.35 15.80
C GLY A 254 -0.70 -16.34 15.23
N SER A 255 -1.69 -16.33 16.13
CA SER A 255 -3.10 -16.14 15.77
C SER A 255 -3.34 -14.74 15.19
N LEU A 256 -4.24 -14.62 14.21
CA LEU A 256 -4.55 -13.33 13.55
C LEU A 256 -3.32 -12.60 13.03
N SER A 257 -2.28 -13.35 12.65
CA SER A 257 -0.98 -12.82 12.26
C SER A 257 -0.61 -13.25 10.85
N MET A 258 0.16 -12.43 10.15
CA MET A 258 0.56 -12.70 8.77
C MET A 258 1.87 -12.00 8.44
N VAL A 259 2.70 -12.65 7.62
CA VAL A 259 3.92 -12.06 7.07
C VAL A 259 3.92 -12.18 5.56
N LEU A 260 3.97 -11.03 4.87
CA LEU A 260 4.23 -10.97 3.44
C LEU A 260 5.71 -10.63 3.24
N PHE A 261 6.42 -11.44 2.46
CA PHE A 261 7.81 -11.18 2.10
C PHE A 261 8.12 -11.61 0.67
N LEU A 262 9.27 -11.14 0.18
CA LEU A 262 9.79 -11.45 -1.15
C LEU A 262 10.88 -12.54 -1.03
N PRO A 263 10.54 -13.84 -1.14
CA PRO A 263 11.54 -14.91 -1.06
C PRO A 263 12.62 -14.81 -2.15
N VAL A 264 12.25 -14.43 -3.38
CA VAL A 264 13.17 -14.20 -4.50
C VAL A 264 12.55 -13.19 -5.47
N SER A 265 13.35 -12.57 -6.34
CA SER A 265 12.86 -11.62 -7.37
C SER A 265 11.73 -12.26 -8.19
N GLY A 266 10.58 -11.60 -8.25
CA GLY A 266 9.41 -12.13 -8.96
C GLY A 266 8.55 -13.15 -8.21
N VAL A 267 8.79 -13.40 -6.93
CA VAL A 267 7.93 -14.28 -6.11
C VAL A 267 7.57 -13.58 -4.80
N LEU A 268 6.28 -13.60 -4.45
CA LEU A 268 5.76 -13.17 -3.16
C LEU A 268 5.25 -14.37 -2.37
N ALA A 269 5.51 -14.37 -1.06
CA ALA A 269 5.03 -15.38 -0.13
C ALA A 269 4.30 -14.71 1.04
N GLU A 270 3.10 -15.18 1.34
CA GLU A 270 2.27 -14.75 2.48
C GLU A 270 2.09 -15.92 3.45
N VAL A 271 2.83 -15.87 4.56
CA VAL A 271 2.72 -16.82 5.66
C VAL A 271 1.48 -16.47 6.47
N GLN A 272 0.51 -17.38 6.52
CA GLN A 272 -0.77 -17.17 7.19
C GLN A 272 -0.64 -17.30 8.70
N GLU A 273 -1.72 -17.11 9.45
CA GLU A 273 -1.72 -17.30 10.90
C GLU A 273 -1.36 -18.74 11.32
N ASN A 274 -0.86 -18.89 12.55
CA ASN A 274 -0.50 -20.17 13.16
C ASN A 274 0.39 -21.07 12.28
N SER A 275 1.26 -20.46 11.47
CA SER A 275 2.06 -21.15 10.47
C SER A 275 3.54 -21.09 10.83
N GLU A 276 4.29 -22.10 10.43
CA GLU A 276 5.74 -22.15 10.54
C GLU A 276 6.34 -22.64 9.22
N ILE A 277 7.28 -21.87 8.69
CA ILE A 277 8.05 -22.25 7.52
C ILE A 277 9.55 -22.08 7.75
N PHE A 278 10.34 -22.79 6.96
CA PHE A 278 11.78 -22.67 6.92
C PHE A 278 12.22 -22.18 5.53
N PHE A 279 12.97 -21.08 5.50
CA PHE A 279 13.40 -20.44 4.25
C PHE A 279 14.73 -21.05 3.79
N GLU A 280 14.66 -22.11 2.97
CA GLU A 280 15.82 -22.98 2.68
C GLU A 280 16.83 -22.38 1.71
N ASN A 281 16.36 -21.76 0.64
CA ASN A 281 17.23 -21.28 -0.42
C ASN A 281 16.60 -20.11 -1.17
N SER A 282 17.45 -19.18 -1.63
CA SER A 282 17.06 -18.11 -2.51
C SER A 282 18.23 -17.65 -3.36
N SER A 283 18.00 -17.48 -4.66
CA SER A 283 19.00 -16.97 -5.59
C SER A 283 18.33 -16.22 -6.74
N SER A 284 18.84 -15.02 -7.05
CA SER A 284 18.50 -14.26 -8.26
C SER A 284 19.77 -13.95 -9.03
N GLN A 285 19.72 -14.11 -10.35
CA GLN A 285 20.81 -13.79 -11.27
C GLN A 285 20.30 -12.84 -12.35
N PHE A 286 20.94 -11.68 -12.44
CA PHE A 286 20.65 -10.67 -13.43
C PHE A 286 21.89 -10.42 -14.28
N GLU A 287 21.70 -10.26 -15.59
CA GLU A 287 22.75 -9.86 -16.52
C GLU A 287 22.27 -8.63 -17.27
N LYS A 288 23.04 -7.53 -17.20
CA LYS A 288 22.68 -6.24 -17.81
C LYS A 288 21.27 -5.76 -17.42
N GLY A 289 20.87 -6.01 -16.18
CA GLY A 289 19.54 -5.65 -15.65
C GLY A 289 18.40 -6.59 -16.05
N ILE A 290 18.68 -7.63 -16.85
CA ILE A 290 17.68 -8.62 -17.30
C ILE A 290 17.77 -9.86 -16.42
N LEU A 291 16.62 -10.34 -15.93
CA LEU A 291 16.56 -11.57 -15.16
C LEU A 291 16.97 -12.76 -16.04
N GLN A 292 17.99 -13.50 -15.56
CA GLN A 292 18.44 -14.76 -16.15
C GLN A 292 17.82 -15.94 -15.42
N LYS A 293 17.86 -15.93 -14.09
CA LYS A 293 17.31 -17.00 -13.24
C LYS A 293 16.95 -16.48 -11.86
N ALA A 294 15.84 -16.97 -11.31
CA ALA A 294 15.38 -16.78 -9.94
C ALA A 294 14.88 -18.12 -9.42
N LEU A 295 15.41 -18.56 -8.29
CA LEU A 295 15.01 -19.81 -7.62
C LEU A 295 14.83 -19.53 -6.14
N THR A 296 13.73 -20.02 -5.58
CA THR A 296 13.53 -20.09 -4.13
C THR A 296 13.04 -21.48 -3.73
N GLN A 297 13.48 -21.92 -2.55
CA GLN A 297 13.02 -23.13 -1.90
C GLN A 297 12.54 -22.79 -0.49
N LEU A 298 11.34 -23.24 -0.15
CA LEU A 298 10.77 -23.09 1.18
C LEU A 298 10.27 -24.44 1.68
N LYS A 299 10.28 -24.63 2.99
CA LYS A 299 9.69 -25.80 3.63
C LYS A 299 8.59 -25.36 4.58
N THR A 300 7.37 -25.82 4.35
CA THR A 300 6.26 -25.63 5.28
C THR A 300 6.37 -26.69 6.38
N ILE A 301 6.55 -26.26 7.62
CA ILE A 301 6.56 -27.13 8.80
C ILE A 301 5.12 -27.36 9.27
N GLN A 302 4.36 -26.28 9.40
CA GLN A 302 2.92 -26.31 9.72
C GLN A 302 2.19 -25.08 9.17
N GLY A 303 0.87 -25.19 9.06
CA GLY A 303 0.01 -24.11 8.58
C GLY A 303 0.10 -23.88 7.08
N ASP A 304 -0.24 -22.66 6.67
CA ASP A 304 -0.49 -22.30 5.27
C ASP A 304 0.44 -21.17 4.81
N VAL A 305 0.91 -21.30 3.57
CA VAL A 305 1.62 -20.22 2.86
C VAL A 305 1.06 -20.09 1.47
N HIS A 306 0.76 -18.86 1.08
CA HIS A 306 0.32 -18.54 -0.27
C HIS A 306 1.45 -17.92 -1.07
N PHE A 307 1.50 -18.26 -2.36
CA PHE A 307 2.53 -17.80 -3.26
C PHE A 307 1.94 -17.17 -4.52
N ALA A 308 2.60 -16.12 -5.00
CA ALA A 308 2.27 -15.46 -6.24
C ALA A 308 3.57 -15.26 -7.01
N VAL A 309 3.58 -15.66 -8.27
CA VAL A 309 4.75 -15.65 -9.14
C VAL A 309 4.48 -14.66 -10.26
N ALA A 310 5.45 -13.78 -10.53
CA ALA A 310 5.37 -12.83 -11.65
C ALA A 310 5.19 -13.59 -12.96
N ASP A 311 4.26 -13.14 -13.81
CA ASP A 311 3.91 -13.79 -15.06
C ASP A 311 4.83 -13.41 -16.22
N GLY A 312 4.93 -14.29 -17.23
CA GLY A 312 5.65 -13.99 -18.49
C GLY A 312 7.16 -14.25 -18.47
N PHE A 313 7.69 -14.97 -17.48
CA PHE A 313 9.12 -15.28 -17.35
C PHE A 313 9.45 -16.77 -17.54
N GLY A 314 8.44 -17.63 -17.70
CA GLY A 314 8.62 -19.07 -17.92
C GLY A 314 9.52 -19.73 -16.87
N GLU A 315 10.47 -20.53 -17.34
CA GLU A 315 11.41 -21.28 -16.48
C GLU A 315 12.41 -20.40 -15.72
N LYS A 316 12.46 -19.09 -15.99
CA LYS A 316 13.40 -18.18 -15.32
C LYS A 316 13.05 -17.97 -13.86
N ILE A 317 11.79 -18.11 -13.46
CA ILE A 317 11.36 -17.98 -12.06
C ILE A 317 10.82 -19.33 -11.59
N GLN A 318 11.47 -19.91 -10.60
CA GLN A 318 11.14 -21.22 -10.05
C GLN A 318 10.93 -21.14 -8.54
N LEU A 319 9.85 -21.76 -8.09
CA LEU A 319 9.48 -21.90 -6.68
C LEU A 319 9.33 -23.38 -6.38
N GLU A 320 10.05 -23.87 -5.37
CA GLU A 320 9.84 -25.19 -4.82
C GLU A 320 9.40 -25.07 -3.35
N VAL A 321 8.36 -25.82 -2.98
CA VAL A 321 7.82 -25.82 -1.62
C VAL A 321 7.73 -27.25 -1.12
N SER A 322 8.53 -27.58 -0.12
CA SER A 322 8.50 -28.86 0.57
C SER A 322 7.44 -28.82 1.68
N THR A 323 6.48 -29.74 1.66
CA THR A 323 5.48 -29.91 2.72
C THR A 323 5.60 -31.31 3.34
N PRO A 324 5.01 -31.60 4.51
CA PRO A 324 4.97 -32.96 5.04
C PRO A 324 4.28 -33.97 4.12
N LYS A 325 3.45 -33.48 3.18
CA LYS A 325 2.71 -34.30 2.20
C LYS A 325 3.46 -34.49 0.87
N GLY A 326 4.56 -33.79 0.66
CA GLY A 326 5.36 -33.88 -0.58
C GLY A 326 5.87 -32.53 -1.08
N LEU A 327 6.54 -32.58 -2.23
CA LEU A 327 7.16 -31.43 -2.89
C LEU A 327 6.20 -30.83 -3.94
N MET A 328 5.97 -29.52 -3.84
CA MET A 328 5.26 -28.73 -4.83
C MET A 328 6.25 -27.88 -5.63
N LYS A 329 6.01 -27.73 -6.94
CA LYS A 329 6.80 -26.84 -7.81
C LYS A 329 5.87 -25.90 -8.55
N ALA A 330 6.27 -24.63 -8.65
CA ALA A 330 5.61 -23.62 -9.44
C ALA A 330 6.63 -22.84 -10.25
N GLN A 331 6.22 -22.35 -11.40
CA GLN A 331 7.05 -21.52 -12.28
C GLN A 331 6.21 -20.40 -12.89
N SER A 332 6.89 -19.37 -13.39
CA SER A 332 6.23 -18.29 -14.11
C SER A 332 5.56 -18.81 -15.39
N THR A 333 4.47 -18.17 -15.78
CA THR A 333 3.82 -18.42 -17.08
C THR A 333 4.77 -18.07 -18.23
N VAL A 334 4.65 -18.80 -19.35
CA VAL A 334 5.42 -18.53 -20.56
C VAL A 334 4.92 -17.21 -21.19
N PRO A 335 5.82 -16.33 -21.70
CA PRO A 335 5.40 -15.11 -22.39
C PRO A 335 4.35 -15.40 -23.47
N GLY A 336 3.18 -14.73 -23.39
CA GLY A 336 2.10 -14.87 -24.38
C GLY A 336 1.11 -16.03 -24.14
N ALA A 337 1.23 -16.80 -23.06
CA ALA A 337 0.25 -17.82 -22.73
C ALA A 337 -1.07 -17.20 -22.21
N LYS A 338 -2.23 -17.66 -22.74
CA LYS A 338 -3.54 -17.37 -22.12
C LYS A 338 -3.61 -18.07 -20.76
N PRO A 339 -4.21 -17.45 -19.73
CA PRO A 339 -4.31 -18.06 -18.40
C PRO A 339 -4.96 -19.44 -18.49
N GLN A 340 -4.22 -20.48 -18.08
CA GLN A 340 -4.77 -21.84 -18.03
C GLN A 340 -5.83 -21.90 -16.93
N LYS A 341 -7.04 -22.37 -17.29
CA LYS A 341 -8.08 -22.71 -16.32
C LYS A 341 -7.51 -23.76 -15.37
N ALA A 342 -7.59 -23.48 -14.06
CA ALA A 342 -7.10 -24.35 -13.02
C ALA A 342 -7.67 -25.78 -13.17
N ALA A 343 -6.78 -26.76 -13.33
CA ALA A 343 -7.13 -28.16 -13.18
C ALA A 343 -7.32 -28.46 -11.69
N LYS A 344 -8.52 -28.93 -11.33
CA LYS A 344 -8.82 -29.45 -9.99
C LYS A 344 -8.03 -30.76 -9.76
N LYS A 345 -7.21 -30.81 -8.73
CA LYS A 345 -6.86 -32.02 -7.99
C LYS A 345 -6.73 -31.67 -6.51
#